data_AF-A0A812Q8Z1-F1
#
_entry.id   AF-A0A812Q8Z1-F1
#
_cell.length_a   1.000
_cell.length_b   1.000
_cell.length_c   1.000
_cell.angle_alpha   90.00
_cell.angle_beta   90.00
_cell.angle_gamma   90.00
#
_symmetry.space_group_name_H-M   'P 1'
#
loop_
_entity.id
_entity.type
_entity.pdbx_description
1 polymer ?
#
loop_
_entity_poly.entity_id
_entity_poly.type
_entity_poly.pdbx_seq_one_letter_code
_entity_poly.pdbx_strand_id
1 'polypeptide(L)'
;MEAEDRAPFPNAWNAGPAGPAGPGGKGNGKGKGKGGKGGKGGQGKGKGGKGKGNGKKGNEELSEDRENALRSALEALAQGTEPDATPRVGDVVELRILGGDRAELHGRRGRVVGAVQPGATKSLHSGAYTLRLDEVDGREREVTAPASDLRVVEASMPLPEASMSFPKSLSGLERKAVHAAAEALGLVSQSFGQGPERYITVFRAAAVTAATAAAPATAATPTHTDGIDGTETERIGDELVESSGVELDEVSREQLLHSLAVPEDWQVFADRCELCRGPLNSPSSLGGPNSVAADMAGQIRQLAEANWANGRANGRANAELRVVSLARGAEAKQRTGDRAIAVGVVGMPALARNPQVLVAASPGTSRKAASASLRSWNSWASAPLVLRGRLTQWVAPVEVSTHANLRAREHARGRALHAEKQAPPAGFPGTSEAAVVFGAQATALPALWRKRSIVELGCGTGYVGLLLANLGARVTLTDLPVFEDTAMASILASGADIRPPGSATFCCLDWSRPDASQHAAAALRGADVLVAAEPVTCQHSQNHFLGLLKTVLGIGGGGARLCPRLEGFLVAHKHQQNFCIGGYSAPSLQAAPGIALSDSCDRCTFRRQLWDAGRL
;
A
#
# COMPACT_ATOMS: atom_id res chain seq x y z
N MET A 1 -30.87 -41.15 -12.82
CA MET A 1 -29.94 -40.01 -12.97
C MET A 1 -29.30 -39.80 -11.62
N GLU A 2 -28.05 -40.23 -11.50
CA GLU A 2 -27.32 -40.27 -10.23
C GLU A 2 -27.20 -38.86 -9.66
N ALA A 3 -27.48 -38.71 -8.35
CA ALA A 3 -27.09 -37.54 -7.59
C ALA A 3 -25.56 -37.53 -7.51
N GLU A 4 -24.90 -37.12 -8.60
CA GLU A 4 -23.45 -36.96 -8.67
C GLU A 4 -22.96 -36.09 -7.52
N ASP A 5 -21.78 -36.43 -6.99
CA ASP A 5 -20.97 -35.76 -5.97
C ASP A 5 -20.92 -34.22 -6.14
N ARG A 6 -21.98 -33.52 -5.74
CA ARG A 6 -21.93 -32.08 -5.50
C ARG A 6 -21.20 -31.91 -4.18
N ALA A 7 -20.06 -31.22 -4.21
CA ALA A 7 -19.40 -30.80 -2.98
C ALA A 7 -20.44 -30.07 -2.11
N PRO A 8 -20.57 -30.40 -0.81
CA PRO A 8 -21.48 -29.68 0.05
C PRO A 8 -21.14 -28.19 0.01
N PHE A 9 -22.14 -27.30 0.02
CA PHE A 9 -21.87 -25.87 0.17
C PHE A 9 -21.18 -25.70 1.53
N PRO A 10 -19.89 -25.40 1.56
CA PRO A 10 -19.10 -25.61 2.75
C PRO A 10 -19.45 -24.52 3.74
N ASN A 11 -19.65 -24.91 5.00
CA ASN A 11 -19.44 -23.98 6.13
C ASN A 11 -17.98 -23.46 6.17
N ALA A 12 -17.09 -24.00 5.32
CA ALA A 12 -15.64 -23.82 5.28
C ALA A 12 -15.12 -22.73 4.33
N TRP A 13 -15.94 -21.78 3.86
CA TRP A 13 -15.41 -20.47 3.39
C TRP A 13 -14.54 -19.79 4.48
N ASN A 14 -14.64 -20.29 5.72
CA ASN A 14 -13.89 -19.91 6.91
C ASN A 14 -12.44 -20.46 7.01
N ALA A 15 -12.03 -21.42 6.17
CA ALA A 15 -10.67 -21.95 6.22
C ALA A 15 -9.85 -21.31 5.09
N GLY A 16 -9.09 -20.26 5.40
CA GLY A 16 -8.00 -19.84 4.52
C GLY A 16 -7.11 -21.05 4.15
N PRO A 17 -6.31 -20.97 3.07
CA PRO A 17 -5.51 -22.10 2.60
C PRO A 17 -4.70 -22.67 3.76
N ALA A 18 -4.99 -23.92 4.15
CA ALA A 18 -4.27 -24.60 5.20
C ALA A 18 -2.79 -24.67 4.77
N GLY A 19 -1.92 -23.99 5.51
CA GLY A 19 -0.47 -24.11 5.31
C GLY A 19 -0.05 -25.58 5.38
N PRO A 20 1.03 -25.97 4.67
CA PRO A 20 1.47 -27.36 4.64
C PRO A 20 1.68 -27.87 6.07
N ALA A 21 0.97 -28.94 6.42
CA ALA A 21 1.08 -29.59 7.71
C ALA A 21 2.53 -30.04 7.94
N GLY A 22 3.20 -29.42 8.91
CA GLY A 22 4.50 -29.87 9.38
C GLY A 22 4.41 -31.30 9.93
N PRO A 23 5.46 -32.12 9.77
CA PRO A 23 5.44 -33.52 10.18
C PRO A 23 5.27 -33.61 11.71
N GLY A 24 4.24 -34.34 12.11
CA GLY A 24 3.84 -34.53 13.51
C GLY A 24 4.88 -35.29 14.33
N GLY A 25 5.31 -34.67 15.44
CA GLY A 25 6.03 -35.34 16.51
C GLY A 25 5.08 -36.16 17.37
N LYS A 26 5.22 -37.49 17.33
CA LYS A 26 4.60 -38.42 18.26
C LYS A 26 5.24 -38.25 19.65
N GLY A 27 4.44 -37.89 20.65
CA GLY A 27 4.83 -37.90 22.06
C GLY A 27 3.84 -38.70 22.90
N ASN A 28 4.13 -40.00 23.07
CA ASN A 28 3.49 -40.87 24.06
C ASN A 28 4.04 -40.54 25.45
N GLY A 29 3.17 -40.50 26.47
CA GLY A 29 3.62 -40.35 27.85
C GLY A 29 2.48 -40.41 28.88
N LYS A 30 1.94 -41.61 29.10
CA LYS A 30 1.11 -41.93 30.27
C LYS A 30 1.97 -41.86 31.54
N GLY A 31 1.56 -41.08 32.53
CA GLY A 31 2.11 -41.11 33.89
C GLY A 31 1.01 -40.90 34.92
N LYS A 32 0.46 -42.01 35.43
CA LYS A 32 -0.39 -42.03 36.64
C LYS A 32 0.55 -41.97 37.85
N GLY A 33 0.42 -40.92 38.67
CA GLY A 33 1.05 -40.84 39.99
C GLY A 33 0.05 -40.34 41.02
N LYS A 34 -0.39 -41.23 41.91
CA LYS A 34 -1.15 -40.93 43.13
C LYS A 34 -0.16 -40.63 44.27
N GLY A 35 -0.52 -39.68 45.12
CA GLY A 35 0.12 -39.38 46.41
C GLY A 35 0.30 -37.86 46.54
N GLY A 36 0.00 -37.18 47.64
CA GLY A 36 -0.46 -37.55 48.97
C GLY A 36 -0.83 -36.26 49.71
N LYS A 37 -1.56 -36.42 50.82
CA LYS A 37 -2.10 -35.36 51.68
C LYS A 37 -1.02 -34.45 52.30
N GLY A 38 -1.41 -33.20 52.52
CA GLY A 38 -0.74 -32.18 53.35
C GLY A 38 -0.88 -30.83 52.63
N GLY A 39 -1.31 -29.71 53.20
CA GLY A 39 -1.69 -29.30 54.54
C GLY A 39 -2.33 -27.92 54.41
N LYS A 40 -3.01 -27.49 55.47
CA LYS A 40 -3.83 -26.28 55.56
C LYS A 40 -3.05 -25.00 55.20
N GLY A 41 -3.72 -24.09 54.50
CA GLY A 41 -3.25 -22.73 54.25
C GLY A 41 -4.28 -21.97 53.42
N GLY A 42 -5.35 -21.51 54.07
CA GLY A 42 -6.33 -20.65 53.42
C GLY A 42 -5.81 -19.23 53.31
N GLN A 43 -6.02 -18.60 52.16
CA GLN A 43 -6.28 -17.15 52.03
C GLN A 43 -6.73 -16.81 50.61
N GLY A 44 -7.88 -16.14 50.53
CA GLY A 44 -8.20 -15.14 49.50
C GLY A 44 -8.52 -15.62 48.08
N LYS A 45 -9.71 -16.19 47.85
CA LYS A 45 -10.35 -16.15 46.53
C LYS A 45 -10.84 -14.72 46.25
N GLY A 46 -9.95 -13.86 45.79
CA GLY A 46 -10.31 -12.61 45.13
C GLY A 46 -10.95 -12.92 43.77
N LYS A 47 -12.28 -12.79 43.67
CA LYS A 47 -12.99 -12.80 42.38
C LYS A 47 -12.48 -11.60 41.57
N GLY A 48 -11.60 -11.86 40.60
CA GLY A 48 -11.21 -10.89 39.58
C GLY A 48 -12.44 -10.51 38.75
N GLY A 49 -13.13 -9.45 39.17
CA GLY A 49 -14.13 -8.80 38.36
C GLY A 49 -13.47 -8.28 37.09
N LYS A 50 -13.83 -8.85 35.94
CA LYS A 50 -13.58 -8.23 34.63
C LYS A 50 -14.39 -6.94 34.59
N GLY A 51 -13.81 -5.86 35.11
CA GLY A 51 -14.29 -4.52 34.88
C GLY A 51 -14.27 -4.26 33.38
N LYS A 52 -15.44 -4.30 32.75
CA LYS A 52 -15.66 -3.66 31.45
C LYS A 52 -15.51 -2.17 31.69
N GLY A 53 -14.27 -1.69 31.70
CA GLY A 53 -13.99 -0.26 31.64
C GLY A 53 -14.55 0.24 30.33
N ASN A 54 -15.74 0.86 30.37
CA ASN A 54 -16.15 1.86 29.40
C ASN A 54 -15.16 3.01 29.54
N GLY A 55 -13.96 2.84 29.00
CA GLY A 55 -13.04 3.93 28.75
C GLY A 55 -13.77 4.87 27.82
N LYS A 56 -14.37 5.91 28.40
CA LYS A 56 -14.92 7.06 27.71
C LYS A 56 -13.80 7.49 26.76
N LYS A 57 -13.97 7.23 25.46
CA LYS A 57 -13.05 7.74 24.43
C LYS A 57 -13.22 9.25 24.51
N GLY A 58 -12.42 9.88 25.37
CA GLY A 58 -12.25 11.32 25.35
C GLY A 58 -11.87 11.66 23.93
N ASN A 59 -12.64 12.56 23.32
CA ASN A 59 -12.25 13.19 22.07
C ASN A 59 -11.00 14.00 22.45
N GLU A 60 -9.84 13.37 22.41
CA GLU A 60 -8.58 13.98 22.76
C GLU A 60 -8.24 14.89 21.59
N GLU A 61 -8.84 16.08 21.58
CA GLU A 61 -8.57 17.09 20.56
C GLU A 61 -7.15 17.63 20.77
N LEU A 62 -6.44 17.85 19.67
CA LEU A 62 -5.14 18.48 19.71
C LEU A 62 -5.33 19.93 20.18
N SER A 63 -4.65 20.33 21.25
CA SER A 63 -4.72 21.73 21.71
C SER A 63 -4.26 22.67 20.59
N GLU A 64 -4.98 23.77 20.39
CA GLU A 64 -4.70 24.77 19.35
C GLU A 64 -3.24 25.26 19.39
N ASP A 65 -2.71 25.53 20.59
CA ASP A 65 -1.31 25.93 20.78
C ASP A 65 -0.30 24.92 20.22
N ARG A 66 -0.59 23.63 20.38
CA ARG A 66 0.28 22.55 19.90
C ARG A 66 0.20 22.41 18.39
N GLU A 67 -0.98 22.54 17.82
CA GLU A 67 -1.17 22.56 16.37
C GLU A 67 -0.45 23.76 15.73
N ASN A 68 -0.59 24.94 16.32
CA ASN A 68 0.10 26.16 15.90
C ASN A 68 1.62 25.99 15.98
N ALA A 69 2.15 25.41 17.06
CA ALA A 69 3.59 25.16 17.19
C ALA A 69 4.13 24.21 16.09
N LEU A 70 3.38 23.15 15.75
CA LEU A 70 3.76 22.24 14.66
C LEU A 70 3.71 22.93 13.30
N ARG A 71 2.67 23.76 13.05
CA ARG A 71 2.53 24.53 11.82
C ARG A 71 3.64 25.56 11.66
N SER A 72 3.95 26.34 12.70
CA SER A 72 5.03 27.34 12.64
C SER A 72 6.40 26.72 12.38
N ALA A 73 6.66 25.50 12.88
CA ALA A 73 7.90 24.78 12.54
C ALA A 73 7.97 24.44 11.04
N LEU A 74 6.85 24.07 10.43
CA LEU A 74 6.77 23.78 8.99
C LEU A 74 6.83 25.04 8.14
N GLU A 75 6.24 26.15 8.58
CA GLU A 75 6.37 27.45 7.91
C GLU A 75 7.82 27.92 7.91
N ALA A 76 8.53 27.77 9.03
CA ALA A 76 9.96 28.05 9.10
C ALA A 76 10.76 27.17 8.12
N LEU A 77 10.44 25.88 8.03
CA LEU A 77 11.03 24.99 7.02
C LEU A 77 10.64 25.39 5.59
N ALA A 78 9.44 25.89 5.33
CA ALA A 78 9.07 26.36 3.99
C ALA A 78 9.89 27.61 3.60
N GLN A 79 10.15 28.49 4.57
CA GLN A 79 10.79 29.79 4.39
C GLN A 79 12.32 29.75 4.50
N GLY A 80 12.94 28.72 5.08
CA GLY A 80 14.40 28.65 5.22
C GLY A 80 14.90 29.28 6.50
N THR A 81 14.01 29.39 7.48
CA THR A 81 14.23 30.09 8.75
C THR A 81 14.12 29.14 9.94
N GLU A 82 14.19 27.83 9.67
CA GLU A 82 14.23 26.81 10.71
C GLU A 82 15.43 27.03 11.67
N PRO A 83 15.31 26.69 12.97
CA PRO A 83 16.33 27.02 13.98
C PRO A 83 17.76 26.55 13.66
N ASP A 84 17.88 25.50 12.86
CA ASP A 84 19.14 24.87 12.43
C ASP A 84 19.46 25.13 10.94
N ALA A 85 18.80 26.11 10.32
CA ALA A 85 19.06 26.49 8.94
C ALA A 85 20.51 26.98 8.79
N THR A 86 21.24 26.39 7.83
CA THR A 86 22.62 26.78 7.53
C THR A 86 22.62 28.12 6.76
N PRO A 87 23.25 29.19 7.27
CA PRO A 87 23.32 30.47 6.57
C PRO A 87 24.02 30.39 5.21
N ARG A 88 23.63 31.26 4.27
CA ARG A 88 24.22 31.37 2.93
C ARG A 88 24.47 32.82 2.57
N VAL A 89 25.42 33.05 1.66
CA VAL A 89 25.65 34.38 1.09
C VAL A 89 24.37 34.91 0.48
N GLY A 90 23.96 36.10 0.93
CA GLY A 90 22.70 36.75 0.59
C GLY A 90 21.61 36.62 1.66
N ASP A 91 21.65 35.62 2.54
CA ASP A 91 20.68 35.47 3.63
C ASP A 91 20.78 36.63 4.62
N VAL A 92 19.65 37.02 5.22
CA VAL A 92 19.59 37.90 6.39
C VAL A 92 19.54 37.02 7.63
N VAL A 93 20.52 37.19 8.51
CA VAL A 93 20.66 36.44 9.75
C VAL A 93 20.58 37.35 10.96
N GLU A 94 20.17 36.79 12.08
CA GLU A 94 20.21 37.41 13.42
C GLU A 94 21.32 36.75 14.25
N LEU A 95 22.13 37.56 14.93
CA LEU A 95 23.21 37.07 15.78
C LEU A 95 22.69 36.65 17.16
N ARG A 96 22.90 35.38 17.51
CA ARG A 96 22.68 34.78 18.82
C ARG A 96 23.95 34.97 19.69
N ILE A 97 23.79 34.86 21.01
CA ILE A 97 24.75 35.25 22.06
C ILE A 97 26.21 34.92 21.69
N LEU A 98 27.01 35.95 21.40
CA LEU A 98 28.41 35.85 20.98
C LEU A 98 29.39 35.98 22.16
N GLY A 99 29.29 35.13 23.19
CA GLY A 99 30.16 35.23 24.36
C GLY A 99 30.13 36.61 25.08
N GLY A 100 30.98 36.79 26.10
CA GLY A 100 30.95 38.00 26.96
C GLY A 100 31.33 39.30 26.24
N ASP A 101 32.31 39.25 25.33
CA ASP A 101 32.90 40.44 24.72
C ASP A 101 32.11 40.99 23.51
N ARG A 102 31.02 40.32 23.10
CA ARG A 102 30.20 40.74 21.95
C ARG A 102 28.71 40.75 22.24
N ALA A 103 28.33 40.95 23.51
CA ALA A 103 26.93 41.08 23.92
C ALA A 103 26.19 42.21 23.16
N GLU A 104 26.91 43.26 22.74
CA GLU A 104 26.38 44.37 21.93
C GLU A 104 25.82 43.95 20.55
N LEU A 105 26.25 42.79 20.04
CA LEU A 105 25.84 42.26 18.74
C LEU A 105 24.61 41.34 18.83
N HIS A 106 24.17 40.96 20.03
CA HIS A 106 23.02 40.08 20.20
C HIS A 106 21.74 40.70 19.64
N GLY A 107 20.99 39.94 18.83
CA GLY A 107 19.75 40.39 18.19
C GLY A 107 19.97 41.34 17.00
N ARG A 108 21.22 41.71 16.69
CA ARG A 108 21.52 42.47 15.47
C ARG A 108 21.25 41.59 14.25
N ARG A 109 20.74 42.22 13.18
CA ARG A 109 20.54 41.58 11.88
C ARG A 109 21.65 42.01 10.93
N GLY A 110 22.03 41.11 10.04
CA GLY A 110 22.98 41.40 8.98
C GLY A 110 22.83 40.47 7.80
N ARG A 111 23.34 40.91 6.65
CA ARG A 111 23.39 40.10 5.43
C ARG A 111 24.67 39.29 5.40
N VAL A 112 24.58 37.99 5.13
CA VAL A 112 25.77 37.15 4.92
C VAL A 112 26.42 37.57 3.60
N VAL A 113 27.67 38.01 3.64
CA VAL A 113 28.44 38.44 2.47
C VAL A 113 29.55 37.44 2.09
N GLY A 114 29.91 36.55 3.01
CA GLY A 114 30.90 35.51 2.75
C GLY A 114 30.73 34.31 3.68
N ALA A 115 31.22 33.15 3.23
CA ALA A 115 31.28 31.93 4.02
C ALA A 115 32.72 31.41 4.00
N VAL A 116 33.28 31.16 5.19
CA VAL A 116 34.59 30.53 5.36
C VAL A 116 34.34 29.07 5.70
N GLN A 117 34.56 28.17 4.74
CA GLN A 117 34.53 26.74 5.02
C GLN A 117 35.77 26.37 5.85
N PRO A 118 35.60 25.78 7.05
CA PRO A 118 36.72 25.28 7.81
C PRO A 118 37.34 24.11 7.04
N GLY A 119 38.66 24.10 6.89
CA GLY A 119 39.36 22.98 6.30
C GLY A 119 39.09 21.68 7.08
N ALA A 120 38.48 20.69 6.42
CA ALA A 120 38.43 19.27 6.80
C ALA A 120 37.93 18.88 8.21
N THR A 121 37.27 19.75 8.98
CA THR A 121 36.65 19.34 10.25
C THR A 121 35.27 18.73 10.01
N LYS A 122 35.08 17.47 10.46
CA LYS A 122 33.91 16.59 10.18
C LYS A 122 32.53 17.07 10.66
N SER A 123 32.39 18.29 11.17
CA SER A 123 31.09 18.84 11.59
C SER A 123 30.52 19.77 10.53
N LEU A 124 29.41 19.36 9.89
CA LEU A 124 28.66 20.17 8.91
C LEU A 124 28.21 21.55 9.45
N HIS A 125 28.20 21.74 10.77
CA HIS A 125 27.73 22.96 11.43
C HIS A 125 28.89 23.85 11.91
N SER A 126 30.14 23.53 11.54
CA SER A 126 31.33 24.22 12.05
C SER A 126 31.80 25.42 11.23
N GLY A 127 31.02 25.87 10.24
CA GLY A 127 31.38 27.01 9.39
C GLY A 127 31.37 28.36 10.10
N ALA A 128 32.17 29.31 9.60
CA ALA A 128 32.10 30.71 9.99
C ALA A 128 31.62 31.56 8.81
N TYR A 129 30.82 32.59 9.09
CA TYR A 129 30.20 33.45 8.08
C TYR A 129 30.55 34.90 8.36
N THR A 130 30.90 35.62 7.29
CA THR A 130 31.09 37.06 7.34
C THR A 130 29.77 37.73 7.04
N LEU A 131 29.33 38.58 7.96
CA LEU A 131 28.08 39.32 7.92
C LEU A 131 28.38 40.79 7.72
N ARG A 132 27.52 41.47 7.01
CA ARG A 132 27.45 42.92 6.92
C ARG A 132 26.26 43.38 7.75
N LEU A 133 26.55 44.05 8.87
CA LEU A 133 25.54 44.60 9.77
C LEU A 133 25.17 46.01 9.32
N ASP A 134 23.87 46.31 9.33
CA ASP A 134 23.38 47.67 9.14
C ASP A 134 23.48 48.41 10.49
N GLU A 135 24.40 49.37 10.63
CA GLU A 135 24.48 50.22 11.82
C GLU A 135 23.48 51.39 11.74
N VAL A 136 23.09 51.90 12.92
CA VAL A 136 22.06 52.95 13.05
C VAL A 136 22.54 54.29 12.46
N ASP A 137 23.85 54.50 12.35
CA ASP A 137 24.47 55.70 11.76
C ASP A 137 24.72 55.56 10.24
N GLY A 138 24.28 54.46 9.62
CA GLY A 138 24.47 54.20 8.19
C GLY A 138 25.85 53.68 7.82
N ARG A 139 26.71 53.36 8.80
CA ARG A 139 27.98 52.66 8.55
C ARG A 139 27.75 51.16 8.44
N GLU A 140 28.50 50.51 7.55
CA GLU A 140 28.51 49.06 7.44
C GLU A 140 29.63 48.49 8.34
N ARG A 141 29.28 47.54 9.21
CA ARG A 141 30.27 46.80 10.02
C ARG A 141 30.30 45.35 9.59
N GLU A 142 31.48 44.85 9.22
CA GLU A 142 31.67 43.44 8.91
C GLU A 142 32.03 42.64 10.16
N VAL A 143 31.32 41.53 10.40
CA VAL A 143 31.52 40.65 11.54
C VAL A 143 31.58 39.22 11.08
N THR A 144 32.60 38.47 11.52
CA THR A 144 32.64 37.02 11.35
C THR A 144 32.14 36.31 12.60
N ALA A 145 31.19 35.40 12.40
CA ALA A 145 30.56 34.60 13.46
C ALA A 145 30.40 33.14 13.03
N PRO A 146 30.48 32.17 13.97
CA PRO A 146 30.26 30.76 13.67
C PRO A 146 28.77 30.50 13.36
N ALA A 147 28.48 29.45 12.60
CA ALA A 147 27.13 29.06 12.20
C ALA A 147 26.17 28.89 13.40
N SER A 148 26.67 28.35 14.52
CA SER A 148 25.91 28.14 15.76
C SER A 148 25.35 29.43 16.36
N ASP A 149 25.99 30.55 16.06
CA ASP A 149 25.65 31.85 16.62
C ASP A 149 24.76 32.66 15.66
N LEU A 150 24.29 32.03 14.58
CA LEU A 150 23.48 32.67 13.55
C LEU A 150 22.13 31.99 13.43
N ARG A 151 21.09 32.81 13.25
CA ARG A 151 19.75 32.35 12.89
C ARG A 151 19.33 32.98 11.58
N VAL A 152 18.97 32.18 10.58
CA VAL A 152 18.40 32.73 9.35
C VAL A 152 17.02 33.31 9.65
N VAL A 153 16.84 34.60 9.36
CA VAL A 153 15.58 35.34 9.53
C VAL A 153 14.89 35.53 8.19
N GLU A 154 15.68 35.73 7.14
CA GLU A 154 15.19 35.83 5.77
C GLU A 154 16.19 35.11 4.86
N ALA A 155 15.73 34.04 4.22
CA ALA A 155 16.58 33.24 3.37
C ALA A 155 16.56 33.77 1.93
N SER A 156 17.74 33.95 1.33
CA SER A 156 17.92 34.31 -0.07
C SER A 156 17.40 33.21 -1.01
N MET A 157 16.65 33.58 -2.04
CA MET A 157 16.11 32.62 -3.02
C MET A 157 17.16 32.29 -4.10
N PRO A 158 17.21 31.03 -4.59
CA PRO A 158 16.36 29.89 -4.23
C PRO A 158 16.79 29.22 -2.92
N LEU A 159 15.83 28.75 -2.12
CA LEU A 159 16.07 28.02 -0.87
C LEU A 159 16.74 26.67 -1.17
N PRO A 160 17.72 26.25 -0.36
CA PRO A 160 18.36 24.97 -0.56
C PRO A 160 17.38 23.87 -0.11
N GLU A 161 17.69 22.66 -0.53
CA GLU A 161 16.98 21.49 -0.04
C GLU A 161 17.17 21.38 1.48
N ALA A 162 16.07 21.24 2.20
CA ALA A 162 16.07 21.06 3.63
C ALA A 162 15.06 19.99 4.03
N SER A 163 15.34 19.31 5.13
CA SER A 163 14.43 18.33 5.72
C SER A 163 14.32 18.53 7.22
N MET A 164 13.13 18.38 7.77
CA MET A 164 12.86 18.42 9.20
C MET A 164 12.23 17.09 9.63
N SER A 165 12.79 16.46 10.66
CA SER A 165 12.22 15.25 11.25
C SER A 165 11.53 15.56 12.56
N PHE A 166 10.27 15.14 12.69
CA PHE A 166 9.50 15.20 13.92
C PHE A 166 9.72 13.95 14.77
N PRO A 167 9.70 14.06 16.11
CA PRO A 167 10.02 12.95 16.99
C PRO A 167 9.00 11.82 16.95
N LYS A 168 9.42 10.62 17.34
CA LYS A 168 8.54 9.44 17.46
C LYS A 168 7.43 9.61 18.50
N SER A 169 7.60 10.53 19.44
CA SER A 169 6.64 10.84 20.49
C SER A 169 5.35 11.50 19.99
N LEU A 170 5.26 11.89 18.71
CA LEU A 170 4.02 12.44 18.17
C LEU A 170 2.86 11.43 18.27
N SER A 171 1.73 11.90 18.80
CA SER A 171 0.45 11.21 18.80
C SER A 171 -0.10 11.01 17.38
N GLY A 172 -1.13 10.17 17.24
CA GLY A 172 -1.78 9.95 15.94
C GLY A 172 -2.39 11.22 15.33
N LEU A 173 -2.90 12.12 16.17
CA LEU A 173 -3.49 13.39 15.74
C LEU A 173 -2.43 14.42 15.36
N GLU A 174 -1.36 14.55 16.14
CA GLU A 174 -0.24 15.43 15.78
C GLU A 174 0.37 15.02 14.44
N ARG A 175 0.51 13.71 14.18
CA ARG A 175 1.00 13.21 12.89
C ARG A 175 0.10 13.64 11.73
N LYS A 176 -1.22 13.56 11.93
CA LYS A 176 -2.20 13.99 10.92
C LYS A 176 -2.10 15.50 10.68
N ALA A 177 -1.95 16.29 11.75
CA ALA A 177 -1.75 17.73 11.67
C ALA A 177 -0.47 18.11 10.91
N VAL A 178 0.65 17.44 11.18
CA VAL A 178 1.92 17.66 10.44
C VAL A 178 1.77 17.35 8.95
N HIS A 179 1.15 16.22 8.60
CA HIS A 179 0.92 15.87 7.19
C HIS A 179 0.02 16.90 6.47
N ALA A 180 -1.09 17.30 7.10
CA ALA A 180 -2.02 18.28 6.54
C ALA A 180 -1.38 19.67 6.39
N ALA A 181 -0.62 20.13 7.39
CA ALA A 181 0.08 21.40 7.33
C ALA A 181 1.22 21.40 6.29
N ALA A 182 1.97 20.29 6.18
CA ALA A 182 3.00 20.14 5.14
C ALA A 182 2.39 20.22 3.74
N GLU A 183 1.29 19.51 3.49
CA GLU A 183 0.55 19.56 2.23
C GLU A 183 0.06 20.99 1.90
N ALA A 184 -0.52 21.69 2.87
CA ALA A 184 -0.98 23.07 2.69
C ALA A 184 0.14 24.05 2.34
N LEU A 185 1.37 23.77 2.78
CA LEU A 185 2.57 24.58 2.48
C LEU A 185 3.30 24.13 1.21
N GLY A 186 2.77 23.15 0.46
CA GLY A 186 3.44 22.58 -0.72
C GLY A 186 4.71 21.80 -0.38
N LEU A 187 4.86 21.36 0.87
CA LEU A 187 5.96 20.53 1.33
C LEU A 187 5.62 19.05 1.15
N VAL A 188 6.64 18.22 0.93
CA VAL A 188 6.46 16.77 0.84
C VAL A 188 6.67 16.18 2.23
N SER A 189 5.71 15.41 2.75
CA SER A 189 5.85 14.75 4.05
C SER A 189 5.76 13.24 3.92
N GLN A 190 6.63 12.52 4.62
CA GLN A 190 6.64 11.06 4.64
C GLN A 190 6.83 10.51 6.04
N SER A 191 6.12 9.42 6.32
CA SER A 191 6.27 8.67 7.56
C SER A 191 7.27 7.53 7.43
N PHE A 192 8.11 7.35 8.44
CA PHE A 192 9.08 6.27 8.53
C PHE A 192 8.84 5.46 9.80
N GLY A 193 9.10 4.14 9.77
CA GLY A 193 8.89 3.24 10.90
C GLY A 193 7.47 2.64 11.01
N GLN A 194 7.23 1.84 12.04
CA GLN A 194 5.95 1.16 12.30
C GLN A 194 5.51 1.37 13.77
N GLY A 195 4.20 1.48 13.98
CA GLY A 195 3.62 1.59 15.32
C GLY A 195 4.13 2.82 16.10
N PRO A 196 4.46 2.67 17.40
CA PRO A 196 4.98 3.76 18.24
C PRO A 196 6.32 4.34 17.77
N GLU A 197 7.12 3.53 17.06
CA GLU A 197 8.43 3.94 16.55
C GLU A 197 8.36 4.77 15.26
N ARG A 198 7.15 5.03 14.77
CA ARG A 198 6.93 5.83 13.57
C ARG A 198 7.42 7.26 13.82
N TYR A 199 8.00 7.92 12.83
CA TYR A 199 8.30 9.35 12.84
C TYR A 199 7.92 9.96 11.49
N ILE A 200 7.88 11.30 11.41
CA ILE A 200 7.57 12.02 10.16
C ILE A 200 8.80 12.84 9.78
N THR A 201 9.16 12.79 8.50
CA THR A 201 10.12 13.75 7.93
C THR A 201 9.40 14.54 6.85
N VAL A 202 9.58 15.87 6.90
CA VAL A 202 9.04 16.82 5.93
C VAL A 202 10.20 17.42 5.14
N PHE A 203 9.99 17.56 3.84
CA PHE A 203 10.98 17.97 2.86
C PHE A 203 10.50 19.22 2.15
N ARG A 204 11.41 20.19 2.02
CA ARG A 204 11.27 21.28 1.07
C ARG A 204 11.62 20.74 -0.31
N ALA A 205 10.70 20.84 -1.26
CA ALA A 205 11.02 20.55 -2.65
C ALA A 205 12.15 21.49 -3.08
N ALA A 206 13.16 20.97 -3.78
CA ALA A 206 14.08 21.86 -4.47
C ALA A 206 13.24 22.77 -5.36
N ALA A 207 13.46 24.07 -5.31
CA ALA A 207 12.93 24.96 -6.32
C ALA A 207 13.43 24.39 -7.65
N VAL A 208 12.53 23.76 -8.41
CA VAL A 208 12.85 23.26 -9.74
C VAL A 208 13.19 24.51 -10.52
N THR A 209 14.47 24.81 -10.64
CA THR A 209 14.94 25.90 -11.49
C THR A 209 14.45 25.57 -12.88
N ALA A 210 13.41 26.29 -13.32
CA ALA A 210 12.81 26.19 -14.65
C ALA A 210 13.82 26.41 -15.80
N ALA A 211 15.09 26.70 -15.48
CA ALA A 211 16.20 26.92 -16.39
C ALA A 211 16.67 25.68 -17.16
N THR A 212 16.24 24.45 -16.84
CA THR A 212 16.69 23.25 -17.60
C THR A 212 15.85 22.98 -18.87
N ALA A 213 14.93 23.88 -19.24
CA ALA A 213 14.13 23.77 -20.47
C ALA A 213 14.77 24.45 -21.70
N ALA A 214 15.91 25.13 -21.56
CA ALA A 214 16.56 25.83 -22.68
C ALA A 214 18.09 25.73 -22.60
N ALA A 215 18.66 24.62 -23.06
CA ALA A 215 20.06 24.56 -23.48
C ALA A 215 20.12 24.09 -24.94
N PRO A 216 20.80 24.84 -25.84
CA PRO A 216 20.86 24.52 -27.25
C PRO A 216 21.79 23.33 -27.50
N ALA A 217 21.30 22.35 -28.26
CA ALA A 217 22.05 21.20 -28.71
C ALA A 217 23.17 21.61 -29.67
N THR A 218 24.42 21.56 -29.19
CA THR A 218 25.59 21.42 -30.05
C THR A 218 26.49 20.34 -29.45
N ALA A 219 26.30 19.10 -29.90
CA ALA A 219 27.21 18.00 -29.62
C ALA A 219 27.92 17.62 -30.92
N ALA A 220 29.24 17.71 -30.91
CA ALA A 220 30.10 17.05 -31.88
C ALA A 220 30.13 15.55 -31.56
N THR A 221 30.00 14.74 -32.61
CA THR A 221 29.97 13.28 -32.59
C THR A 221 31.35 12.70 -32.31
N PRO A 222 31.54 11.82 -31.31
CA PRO A 222 32.65 10.86 -31.33
C PRO A 222 32.17 9.57 -31.98
N THR A 223 32.80 9.23 -33.10
CA THR A 223 32.73 7.91 -33.73
C THR A 223 33.47 6.88 -32.87
N HIS A 224 32.74 5.92 -32.31
CA HIS A 224 33.29 4.59 -32.08
C HIS A 224 32.19 3.56 -32.32
N THR A 225 32.39 2.81 -33.40
CA THR A 225 31.72 1.57 -33.75
C THR A 225 32.09 0.48 -32.76
N ASP A 226 31.11 -0.24 -32.25
CA ASP A 226 31.03 -1.69 -32.41
C ASP A 226 29.54 -2.08 -32.43
N GLY A 227 29.15 -2.67 -33.56
CA GLY A 227 27.79 -2.99 -33.91
C GLY A 227 27.28 -4.21 -33.17
N ILE A 228 26.12 -4.05 -32.55
CA ILE A 228 25.10 -5.10 -32.44
C ILE A 228 23.83 -4.47 -32.99
N ASP A 229 23.35 -5.04 -34.10
CA ASP A 229 22.12 -4.64 -34.80
C ASP A 229 20.93 -4.61 -33.84
N GLY A 230 20.35 -3.42 -33.67
CA GLY A 230 19.17 -3.16 -32.85
C GLY A 230 17.87 -3.45 -33.60
N THR A 231 17.68 -4.69 -34.05
CA THR A 231 16.41 -5.14 -34.64
C THR A 231 15.79 -6.25 -33.76
N GLU A 232 14.50 -6.08 -33.44
CA GLU A 232 13.61 -7.01 -32.71
C GLU A 232 13.64 -7.09 -31.17
N THR A 233 14.46 -6.35 -30.43
CA THR A 233 14.48 -6.53 -28.95
C THR A 233 13.39 -5.79 -28.16
N GLU A 234 12.76 -4.70 -28.61
CA GLU A 234 12.11 -3.77 -27.67
C GLU A 234 10.58 -3.78 -27.62
N ARG A 235 9.99 -4.97 -27.61
CA ARG A 235 8.83 -5.24 -26.76
C ARG A 235 9.14 -6.48 -25.95
N ILE A 236 10.04 -6.33 -24.98
CA ILE A 236 10.02 -7.21 -23.81
C ILE A 236 8.55 -7.20 -23.36
N GLY A 237 7.86 -8.32 -23.52
CA GLY A 237 6.47 -8.39 -23.11
C GLY A 237 6.40 -7.96 -21.65
N ASP A 238 5.48 -7.05 -21.34
CA ASP A 238 5.21 -6.55 -19.99
C ASP A 238 5.13 -7.69 -18.95
N GLU A 239 4.78 -8.90 -19.39
CA GLU A 239 4.75 -10.15 -18.63
C GLU A 239 6.11 -10.64 -18.11
N LEU A 240 7.23 -10.21 -18.69
CA LEU A 240 8.59 -10.65 -18.32
C LEU A 240 9.24 -9.72 -17.29
N VAL A 241 8.72 -8.51 -17.10
CA VAL A 241 9.27 -7.54 -16.16
C VAL A 241 8.99 -8.02 -14.73
N GLU A 242 10.04 -8.34 -13.98
CA GLU A 242 9.92 -8.79 -12.58
C GLU A 242 9.66 -7.59 -11.66
N SER A 243 10.39 -6.51 -11.88
CA SER A 243 10.32 -5.31 -11.07
C SER A 243 10.71 -4.07 -11.85
N SER A 244 10.24 -2.91 -11.41
CA SER A 244 10.61 -1.62 -11.96
C SER A 244 11.07 -0.67 -10.86
N GLY A 245 11.96 0.25 -11.22
CA GLY A 245 12.49 1.21 -10.26
C GLY A 245 13.54 2.13 -10.85
N VAL A 246 14.48 2.58 -10.02
CA VAL A 246 15.56 3.48 -10.41
C VAL A 246 16.90 2.75 -10.35
N GLU A 247 17.64 2.72 -11.45
CA GLU A 247 19.04 2.32 -11.52
C GLU A 247 19.92 3.54 -11.27
N LEU A 248 20.75 3.50 -10.24
CA LEU A 248 21.62 4.62 -9.86
C LEU A 248 22.75 4.77 -10.87
N ASP A 249 23.15 6.01 -11.16
CA ASP A 249 24.38 6.25 -11.90
C ASP A 249 25.62 5.92 -11.06
N GLU A 250 26.74 5.73 -11.73
CA GLU A 250 28.00 5.30 -11.11
C GLU A 250 28.46 6.29 -10.04
N VAL A 251 28.37 7.60 -10.31
CA VAL A 251 28.74 8.67 -9.37
C VAL A 251 27.91 8.60 -8.09
N SER A 252 26.59 8.44 -8.21
CA SER A 252 25.69 8.37 -7.07
C SER A 252 25.89 7.09 -6.26
N ARG A 253 26.15 5.97 -6.95
CA ARG A 253 26.51 4.70 -6.32
C ARG A 253 27.80 4.82 -5.51
N GLU A 254 28.85 5.42 -6.09
CA GLU A 254 30.13 5.63 -5.40
C GLU A 254 29.98 6.58 -4.21
N GLN A 255 29.27 7.70 -4.36
CA GLN A 255 29.00 8.62 -3.27
C GLN A 255 28.23 7.96 -2.13
N LEU A 256 27.25 7.11 -2.46
CA LEU A 256 26.49 6.35 -1.48
C LEU A 256 27.39 5.36 -0.73
N LEU A 257 28.25 4.64 -1.44
CA LEU A 257 29.21 3.72 -0.82
C LEU A 257 30.25 4.45 0.01
N HIS A 258 30.77 5.59 -0.43
CA HIS A 258 31.72 6.39 0.33
C HIS A 258 31.11 6.96 1.61
N SER A 259 29.84 7.37 1.55
CA SER A 259 29.09 7.89 2.70
C SER A 259 28.77 6.83 3.76
N LEU A 260 28.94 5.55 3.43
CA LEU A 260 28.59 4.42 4.26
C LEU A 260 29.85 3.59 4.55
N ALA A 261 30.16 3.34 5.82
CA ALA A 261 31.20 2.39 6.18
C ALA A 261 30.73 0.94 5.90
N VAL A 262 30.75 0.53 4.62
CA VAL A 262 30.42 -0.83 4.17
C VAL A 262 31.65 -1.73 4.40
N PRO A 263 31.52 -2.87 5.08
CA PRO A 263 32.64 -3.79 5.25
C PRO A 263 33.13 -4.36 3.92
N GLU A 264 34.44 -4.55 3.79
CA GLU A 264 35.08 -4.96 2.52
C GLU A 264 34.65 -6.35 2.05
N ASP A 265 34.27 -7.24 2.98
CA ASP A 265 33.81 -8.60 2.67
C ASP A 265 32.34 -8.66 2.27
N TRP A 266 31.59 -7.56 2.36
CA TRP A 266 30.15 -7.57 2.10
C TRP A 266 29.81 -7.49 0.63
N GLN A 267 28.70 -8.16 0.27
CA GLN A 267 28.15 -8.07 -1.07
C GLN A 267 27.44 -6.73 -1.26
N VAL A 268 27.85 -5.95 -2.25
CA VAL A 268 27.29 -4.63 -2.56
C VAL A 268 26.11 -4.74 -3.54
N PHE A 269 25.03 -4.02 -3.25
CA PHE A 269 23.76 -3.97 -3.98
C PHE A 269 23.32 -2.53 -4.33
N ALA A 270 24.20 -1.54 -4.14
CA ALA A 270 23.93 -0.10 -4.23
C ALA A 270 23.70 0.43 -5.66
N ASP A 271 23.17 -0.40 -6.56
CA ASP A 271 22.95 -0.09 -7.97
C ASP A 271 21.49 0.26 -8.29
N ARG A 272 20.54 -0.10 -7.42
CA ARG A 272 19.11 0.13 -7.71
C ARG A 272 18.21 0.36 -6.50
N CYS A 273 17.14 1.11 -6.74
CA CYS A 273 15.99 1.33 -5.87
C CYS A 273 14.74 0.70 -6.51
N GLU A 274 14.19 -0.36 -5.92
CA GLU A 274 12.97 -1.02 -6.42
C GLU A 274 11.71 -0.25 -5.98
N LEU A 275 10.83 0.12 -6.94
CA LEU A 275 9.60 0.87 -6.68
C LEU A 275 8.36 -0.02 -6.67
N CYS A 276 8.26 -0.96 -7.62
CA CYS A 276 7.13 -1.88 -7.77
C CYS A 276 7.55 -3.24 -8.37
N ARG A 277 6.65 -4.22 -8.30
CA ARG A 277 6.74 -5.46 -9.10
C ARG A 277 6.05 -5.25 -10.44
N GLY A 278 6.51 -5.94 -11.48
CA GLY A 278 5.96 -5.78 -12.81
C GLY A 278 6.41 -4.48 -13.49
N PRO A 279 5.85 -4.18 -14.66
CA PRO A 279 6.19 -3.01 -15.45
C PRO A 279 5.58 -1.71 -14.89
N LEU A 280 6.15 -0.57 -15.24
CA LEU A 280 5.71 0.76 -14.75
C LEU A 280 4.29 1.13 -15.23
N ASN A 281 3.85 0.60 -16.36
CA ASN A 281 2.51 0.81 -16.92
C ASN A 281 1.45 -0.09 -16.26
N SER A 282 1.85 -1.17 -15.58
CA SER A 282 0.98 -2.08 -14.83
C SER A 282 1.65 -2.48 -13.50
N PRO A 283 1.90 -1.52 -12.60
CA PRO A 283 2.72 -1.76 -11.43
C PRO A 283 1.92 -2.54 -10.38
N SER A 284 2.54 -3.54 -9.77
CA SER A 284 1.95 -4.35 -8.69
C SER A 284 2.72 -4.21 -7.38
N SER A 285 2.03 -4.34 -6.25
CA SER A 285 2.65 -4.19 -4.93
C SER A 285 3.63 -5.34 -4.63
N LEU A 286 4.79 -5.02 -4.04
CA LEU A 286 5.71 -6.02 -3.48
C LEU A 286 5.13 -6.70 -2.22
N GLY A 287 4.14 -6.07 -1.59
CA GLY A 287 3.38 -6.57 -0.43
C GLY A 287 1.98 -7.06 -0.79
N GLY A 288 1.30 -7.74 0.14
CA GLY A 288 -0.06 -8.26 -0.04
C GLY A 288 -1.12 -7.17 -0.27
N PRO A 289 -2.35 -7.53 -0.64
CA PRO A 289 -3.39 -6.64 -1.20
C PRO A 289 -3.92 -5.52 -0.29
N ASN A 290 -3.37 -5.33 0.92
CA ASN A 290 -3.87 -4.42 1.95
C ASN A 290 -3.05 -3.10 2.10
N SER A 291 -2.11 -2.79 1.20
CA SER A 291 -1.36 -1.53 1.25
C SER A 291 -2.06 -0.41 0.46
N VAL A 292 -1.68 0.84 0.72
CA VAL A 292 -2.10 2.12 0.06
C VAL A 292 -1.71 2.15 -1.45
N ALA A 293 -1.65 1.00 -2.11
CA ALA A 293 -1.02 0.79 -3.38
C ALA A 293 -1.84 1.32 -4.57
N ALA A 294 -3.16 1.47 -4.47
CA ALA A 294 -3.99 1.92 -5.59
C ALA A 294 -3.67 3.38 -5.98
N ASP A 295 -3.66 4.30 -5.01
CA ASP A 295 -3.31 5.71 -5.24
C ASP A 295 -1.86 5.86 -5.70
N MET A 296 -0.94 5.08 -5.10
CA MET A 296 0.47 5.08 -5.49
C MET A 296 0.70 4.48 -6.89
N ALA A 297 -0.13 3.53 -7.33
CA ALA A 297 -0.07 2.97 -8.68
C ALA A 297 -0.54 3.97 -9.73
N GLY A 298 -1.48 4.84 -9.39
CA GLY A 298 -1.81 6.02 -10.18
C GLY A 298 -0.61 6.96 -10.33
N GLN A 299 0.06 7.29 -9.22
CA GLN A 299 1.23 8.19 -9.23
C GLN A 299 2.43 7.63 -10.01
N ILE A 300 2.72 6.33 -9.87
CA ILE A 300 3.80 5.68 -10.65
C ILE A 300 3.46 5.66 -12.14
N ARG A 301 2.21 5.39 -12.51
CA ARG A 301 1.76 5.48 -13.91
C ARG A 301 1.86 6.90 -14.45
N GLN A 302 1.39 7.90 -13.70
CA GLN A 302 1.51 9.31 -14.10
C GLN A 302 2.97 9.74 -14.29
N LEU A 303 3.89 9.27 -13.43
CA LEU A 303 5.32 9.50 -13.62
C LEU A 303 5.84 8.82 -14.88
N ALA A 304 5.41 7.59 -15.18
CA ALA A 304 5.78 6.90 -16.41
C ALA A 304 5.25 7.65 -17.64
N GLU A 305 3.99 8.09 -17.62
CA GLU A 305 3.31 8.80 -18.71
C GLU A 305 3.89 10.19 -18.95
N ALA A 306 4.10 10.99 -17.89
CA ALA A 306 4.71 12.32 -17.99
C ALA A 306 6.12 12.23 -18.59
N ASN A 307 6.86 11.18 -18.26
CA ASN A 307 8.18 10.95 -18.81
C ASN A 307 8.16 10.45 -20.25
N TRP A 308 7.15 9.66 -20.62
CA TRP A 308 6.95 9.20 -22.00
C TRP A 308 6.55 10.34 -22.94
N ALA A 309 5.65 11.23 -22.48
CA ALA A 309 5.15 12.37 -23.23
C ALA A 309 6.27 13.37 -23.60
N ASN A 310 7.36 13.42 -22.83
CA ASN A 310 8.51 14.29 -23.09
C ASN A 310 9.46 13.78 -24.20
N GLY A 311 9.02 12.84 -25.04
CA GLY A 311 9.70 12.48 -26.29
C GLY A 311 11.02 11.72 -26.12
N ARG A 312 11.32 11.21 -24.93
CA ARG A 312 12.48 10.33 -24.71
C ARG A 312 12.13 8.94 -25.18
N ALA A 313 12.39 8.67 -26.47
CA ALA A 313 12.03 7.45 -27.20
C ALA A 313 12.43 6.12 -26.54
N ASN A 314 13.33 6.13 -25.54
CA ASN A 314 13.79 4.93 -24.84
C ASN A 314 13.21 4.76 -23.43
N GLY A 315 12.22 5.55 -23.01
CA GLY A 315 11.50 5.37 -21.73
C GLY A 315 12.33 5.55 -20.44
N ARG A 316 13.64 5.84 -20.54
CA ARG A 316 14.55 6.02 -19.40
C ARG A 316 14.55 7.46 -18.93
N ALA A 317 13.64 7.78 -18.01
CA ALA A 317 13.61 9.07 -17.34
C ALA A 317 14.74 9.18 -16.31
N ASN A 318 15.35 10.36 -16.18
CA ASN A 318 16.26 10.61 -15.07
C ASN A 318 15.41 10.76 -13.80
N ALA A 319 15.86 10.13 -12.72
CA ALA A 319 15.26 10.25 -11.41
C ALA A 319 16.28 10.84 -10.43
N GLU A 320 15.79 11.69 -9.54
CA GLU A 320 16.54 12.21 -8.42
C GLU A 320 15.93 11.64 -7.13
N LEU A 321 16.76 10.97 -6.35
CA LEU A 321 16.41 10.32 -5.10
C LEU A 321 17.20 10.99 -3.98
N ARG A 322 16.61 11.14 -2.81
CA ARG A 322 17.29 11.77 -1.66
C ARG A 322 17.33 10.81 -0.50
N VAL A 323 18.50 10.63 0.09
CA VAL A 323 18.66 9.75 1.25
C VAL A 323 18.17 10.45 2.50
N VAL A 324 17.26 9.79 3.23
CA VAL A 324 16.59 10.38 4.40
C VAL A 324 16.63 9.51 5.64
N SER A 325 16.96 8.23 5.47
CA SER A 325 17.07 7.30 6.58
C SER A 325 18.09 6.20 6.28
N LEU A 326 18.63 5.62 7.34
CA LEU A 326 19.56 4.51 7.31
C LEU A 326 18.99 3.37 8.15
N ALA A 327 18.97 2.16 7.59
CA ALA A 327 18.68 0.95 8.32
C ALA A 327 19.85 -0.01 8.32
N ARG A 328 20.08 -0.62 9.48
CA ARG A 328 21.03 -1.71 9.70
C ARG A 328 20.25 -2.90 10.28
N GLY A 329 20.26 -4.01 9.55
CA GLY A 329 19.50 -5.23 9.93
C GLY A 329 20.25 -6.03 10.98
N ALA A 330 19.68 -6.18 12.18
CA ALA A 330 20.29 -6.98 13.26
C ALA A 330 19.96 -8.47 13.16
N GLU A 331 20.81 -9.32 13.72
CA GLU A 331 20.57 -10.77 13.81
C GLU A 331 19.40 -11.08 14.75
N ALA A 332 18.48 -11.96 14.33
CA ALA A 332 17.23 -12.18 15.03
C ALA A 332 17.36 -12.80 16.43
N LYS A 333 18.51 -13.41 16.80
CA LYS A 333 18.60 -14.09 18.11
C LYS A 333 19.91 -14.09 18.89
N GLN A 334 21.12 -14.01 18.35
CA GLN A 334 22.36 -13.93 19.18
C GLN A 334 23.61 -13.96 18.28
N ARG A 335 24.06 -12.79 17.81
CA ARG A 335 25.45 -12.42 17.56
C ARG A 335 25.47 -10.99 17.01
N THR A 336 26.42 -10.22 17.52
CA THR A 336 26.65 -8.81 17.23
C THR A 336 27.16 -8.66 15.80
N GLY A 337 26.27 -8.43 14.85
CA GLY A 337 26.64 -8.13 13.47
C GLY A 337 25.42 -7.68 12.67
N ASP A 338 25.58 -6.58 11.95
CA ASP A 338 24.62 -6.20 10.93
C ASP A 338 24.62 -7.27 9.81
N ARG A 339 23.46 -7.55 9.21
CA ARG A 339 23.34 -8.43 8.02
C ARG A 339 23.06 -7.68 6.73
N ALA A 340 22.59 -6.45 6.85
CA ALA A 340 22.20 -5.63 5.72
C ALA A 340 22.33 -4.15 6.08
N ILE A 341 22.77 -3.35 5.12
CA ILE A 341 22.75 -1.89 5.16
C ILE A 341 21.82 -1.43 4.04
N ALA A 342 20.85 -0.60 4.37
CA ALA A 342 19.96 0.01 3.37
C ALA A 342 19.72 1.47 3.71
N VAL A 343 19.52 2.28 2.68
CA VAL A 343 19.09 3.67 2.82
C VAL A 343 17.66 3.83 2.33
N GLY A 344 16.86 4.59 3.06
CA GLY A 344 15.51 4.96 2.67
C GLY A 344 15.62 6.26 1.90
N VAL A 345 14.94 6.31 0.77
CA VAL A 345 15.01 7.43 -0.16
C VAL A 345 13.65 8.05 -0.42
N VAL A 346 13.64 9.32 -0.81
CA VAL A 346 12.47 10.09 -1.24
C VAL A 346 12.72 10.68 -2.63
N GLY A 347 11.67 11.20 -3.27
CA GLY A 347 11.73 11.75 -4.63
C GLY A 347 11.01 10.89 -5.67
N MET A 348 10.63 9.65 -5.31
CA MET A 348 9.83 8.77 -6.14
C MET A 348 8.77 8.02 -5.30
N PRO A 349 7.52 7.88 -5.77
CA PRO A 349 6.53 7.03 -5.13
C PRO A 349 6.85 5.54 -5.34
N ALA A 350 6.55 4.70 -4.35
CA ALA A 350 6.77 3.24 -4.39
C ALA A 350 5.57 2.48 -3.81
N LEU A 351 5.18 1.33 -4.39
CA LEU A 351 3.89 0.68 -4.10
C LEU A 351 3.79 -0.08 -2.77
N ALA A 352 4.90 -0.44 -2.14
CA ALA A 352 4.88 -1.44 -1.09
C ALA A 352 5.46 -0.99 0.25
N ARG A 353 6.52 -0.20 0.19
CA ARG A 353 7.31 0.29 1.31
C ARG A 353 7.93 1.61 0.91
N ASN A 354 8.42 2.36 1.89
CA ASN A 354 9.26 3.51 1.61
C ASN A 354 10.36 3.07 0.61
N PRO A 355 10.55 3.81 -0.49
CA PRO A 355 11.54 3.44 -1.47
C PRO A 355 12.90 3.36 -0.77
N GLN A 356 13.65 2.32 -1.07
CA GLN A 356 14.92 2.07 -0.40
C GLN A 356 15.93 1.49 -1.38
N VAL A 357 17.18 1.88 -1.20
CA VAL A 357 18.33 1.27 -1.87
C VAL A 357 18.94 0.30 -0.87
N LEU A 358 18.91 -1.00 -1.18
CA LEU A 358 19.72 -1.96 -0.43
C LEU A 358 21.18 -1.70 -0.83
N VAL A 359 22.01 -1.28 0.11
CA VAL A 359 23.39 -0.90 -0.17
C VAL A 359 24.31 -2.10 -0.14
N ALA A 360 24.22 -2.91 0.92
CA ALA A 360 25.08 -4.08 1.09
C ALA A 360 24.44 -5.13 2.00
N ALA A 361 24.90 -6.38 1.89
CA ALA A 361 24.56 -7.45 2.83
C ALA A 361 25.77 -8.34 3.14
N SER A 362 25.74 -9.01 4.29
CA SER A 362 26.75 -9.97 4.70
C SER A 362 26.86 -11.14 3.69
N PRO A 363 28.05 -11.73 3.50
CA PRO A 363 28.27 -12.87 2.60
C PRO A 363 27.19 -13.95 2.70
N GLY A 364 26.75 -14.46 1.55
CA GLY A 364 25.73 -15.52 1.47
C GLY A 364 24.30 -15.07 1.77
N THR A 365 24.06 -13.78 2.05
CA THR A 365 22.72 -13.24 2.28
C THR A 365 22.12 -12.75 0.97
N SER A 366 21.03 -13.38 0.52
CA SER A 366 20.33 -12.91 -0.69
C SER A 366 19.71 -11.52 -0.49
N ARG A 367 19.59 -10.73 -1.57
CA ARG A 367 18.94 -9.40 -1.57
C ARG A 367 17.55 -9.42 -0.91
N LYS A 368 16.78 -10.49 -1.12
CA LYS A 368 15.44 -10.68 -0.51
C LYS A 368 15.53 -10.91 1.00
N ALA A 369 16.46 -11.75 1.47
CA ALA A 369 16.67 -12.00 2.89
C ALA A 369 17.22 -10.75 3.60
N ALA A 370 18.15 -10.04 2.97
CA ALA A 370 18.71 -8.78 3.46
C ALA A 370 17.61 -7.73 3.65
N SER A 371 16.80 -7.49 2.62
CA SER A 371 15.67 -6.54 2.69
C SER A 371 14.65 -6.91 3.77
N ALA A 372 14.38 -8.21 3.96
CA ALA A 372 13.45 -8.69 4.98
C ALA A 372 13.99 -8.58 6.42
N SER A 373 15.30 -8.41 6.60
CA SER A 373 15.95 -8.27 7.92
C SER A 373 15.94 -6.83 8.46
N LEU A 374 15.64 -5.84 7.62
CA LEU A 374 15.60 -4.43 8.00
C LEU A 374 14.41 -4.18 8.94
N ARG A 375 14.69 -3.64 10.12
CA ARG A 375 13.68 -3.37 11.18
C ARG A 375 13.85 -1.98 11.77
N SER A 376 15.10 -1.60 12.05
CA SER A 376 15.48 -0.36 12.72
C SER A 376 15.91 0.68 11.70
N TRP A 377 15.04 1.68 11.47
CA TRP A 377 15.33 2.85 10.65
C TRP A 377 15.68 4.04 11.53
N ASN A 378 16.80 4.69 11.25
CA ASN A 378 17.22 5.93 11.87
C ASN A 378 17.22 7.04 10.83
N SER A 379 16.97 8.28 11.25
CA SER A 379 17.12 9.44 10.38
C SER A 379 18.55 9.52 9.84
N TRP A 380 18.68 9.98 8.60
CA TRP A 380 19.99 10.25 8.01
C TRP A 380 20.68 11.38 8.77
N ALA A 381 21.85 11.08 9.34
CA ALA A 381 22.61 12.03 10.18
C ALA A 381 23.80 12.68 9.45
N SER A 382 24.12 12.24 8.23
CA SER A 382 25.19 12.79 7.42
C SER A 382 24.70 13.98 6.58
N ALA A 383 25.62 14.59 5.81
CA ALA A 383 25.28 15.61 4.82
C ALA A 383 24.14 15.13 3.91
N PRO A 384 23.23 16.01 3.47
CA PRO A 384 22.22 15.68 2.47
C PRO A 384 22.87 14.98 1.27
N LEU A 385 22.37 13.78 0.95
CA LEU A 385 22.90 12.96 -0.13
C LEU A 385 21.82 12.80 -1.20
N VAL A 386 22.10 13.33 -2.37
CA VAL A 386 21.25 13.25 -3.56
C VAL A 386 21.81 12.20 -4.49
N LEU A 387 21.02 11.18 -4.79
CA LEU A 387 21.32 10.11 -5.71
C LEU A 387 20.60 10.37 -7.03
N ARG A 388 21.31 10.22 -8.13
CA ARG A 388 20.78 10.31 -9.48
C ARG A 388 20.74 8.93 -10.10
N GLY A 389 19.76 8.72 -10.95
CA GLY A 389 19.59 7.45 -11.63
C GLY A 389 18.62 7.55 -12.80
N ARG A 390 18.28 6.39 -13.34
CA ARG A 390 17.35 6.25 -14.45
C ARG A 390 16.24 5.27 -14.09
N LEU A 391 15.00 5.65 -14.41
CA LEU A 391 13.88 4.73 -14.37
C LEU A 391 14.15 3.57 -15.34
N THR A 392 14.04 2.35 -14.83
CA THR A 392 14.33 1.13 -15.57
C THR A 392 13.40 0.00 -15.14
N GLN A 393 13.33 -1.03 -15.98
CA GLN A 393 12.55 -2.24 -15.79
C GLN A 393 13.50 -3.44 -15.84
N TRP A 394 13.46 -4.29 -14.82
CA TRP A 394 14.31 -5.46 -14.72
C TRP A 394 13.49 -6.72 -15.01
N VAL A 395 13.96 -7.49 -15.99
CA VAL A 395 13.45 -8.82 -16.31
C VAL A 395 14.15 -9.84 -15.41
N ALA A 396 13.40 -10.81 -14.88
CA ALA A 396 14.01 -11.89 -14.12
C ALA A 396 15.04 -12.60 -15.02
N PRO A 397 16.29 -12.86 -14.57
CA PRO A 397 17.21 -13.66 -15.34
C PRO A 397 16.53 -14.99 -15.62
N VAL A 398 16.37 -15.32 -16.90
CA VAL A 398 15.84 -16.62 -17.31
C VAL A 398 16.90 -17.64 -16.92
N GLU A 399 16.80 -18.18 -15.70
CA GLU A 399 17.58 -19.34 -15.33
C GLU A 399 17.25 -20.41 -16.36
N VAL A 400 18.27 -20.82 -17.14
CA VAL A 400 18.20 -21.95 -18.05
C VAL A 400 18.06 -23.22 -17.20
N SER A 401 16.88 -23.41 -16.61
CA SER A 401 16.59 -24.52 -15.71
C SER A 401 16.08 -25.70 -16.53
N THR A 402 16.67 -26.86 -16.30
CA THR A 402 16.36 -28.14 -16.96
C THR A 402 14.85 -28.42 -17.05
N HIS A 403 14.41 -28.91 -18.22
CA HIS A 403 13.05 -29.22 -18.68
C HIS A 403 12.05 -29.80 -17.65
N ALA A 404 12.49 -30.47 -16.58
CA ALA A 404 11.62 -31.10 -15.58
C ALA A 404 10.94 -30.10 -14.64
N ASN A 405 11.64 -29.03 -14.22
CA ASN A 405 11.06 -27.97 -13.39
C ASN A 405 10.16 -27.04 -14.20
N LEU A 406 10.41 -26.92 -15.52
CA LEU A 406 9.55 -26.23 -16.46
C LEU A 406 8.18 -26.91 -16.54
N ARG A 407 8.11 -28.24 -16.74
CA ARG A 407 6.82 -28.96 -16.84
C ARG A 407 5.98 -28.94 -15.56
N ALA A 408 6.60 -29.06 -14.38
CA ALA A 408 5.86 -29.01 -13.11
C ALA A 408 5.33 -27.59 -12.81
N ARG A 409 6.13 -26.55 -13.13
CA ARG A 409 5.70 -25.15 -13.05
C ARG A 409 4.70 -24.81 -14.15
N GLU A 410 4.85 -25.27 -15.38
CA GLU A 410 3.90 -25.08 -16.50
C GLU A 410 2.58 -25.81 -16.25
N HIS A 411 2.57 -26.94 -15.54
CA HIS A 411 1.33 -27.67 -15.23
C HIS A 411 0.59 -27.06 -14.02
N ALA A 412 1.30 -26.43 -13.07
CA ALA A 412 0.69 -25.67 -11.97
C ALA A 412 0.27 -24.25 -12.42
N ARG A 413 1.14 -23.56 -13.16
CA ARG A 413 0.94 -22.23 -13.73
C ARG A 413 -0.01 -22.27 -14.93
N GLY A 414 -0.06 -23.35 -15.70
CA GLY A 414 -1.05 -23.58 -16.74
C GLY A 414 -2.45 -23.77 -16.18
N ARG A 415 -2.62 -24.30 -14.96
CA ARG A 415 -3.93 -24.36 -14.26
C ARG A 415 -4.35 -23.00 -13.68
N ALA A 416 -3.40 -22.21 -13.17
CA ALA A 416 -3.65 -20.86 -12.66
C ALA A 416 -3.89 -19.83 -13.79
N LEU A 417 -3.09 -19.86 -14.86
CA LEU A 417 -3.21 -19.02 -16.05
C LEU A 417 -4.46 -19.37 -16.87
N HIS A 418 -4.94 -20.61 -16.87
CA HIS A 418 -6.22 -20.91 -17.49
C HIS A 418 -7.38 -20.30 -16.72
N ALA A 419 -7.33 -20.28 -15.39
CA ALA A 419 -8.35 -19.63 -14.55
C ALA A 419 -8.30 -18.09 -14.66
N GLU A 420 -7.10 -17.49 -14.82
CA GLU A 420 -6.92 -16.04 -15.01
C GLU A 420 -7.33 -15.58 -16.43
N LYS A 421 -7.03 -16.38 -17.48
CA LYS A 421 -7.55 -16.15 -18.84
C LYS A 421 -9.05 -16.46 -18.99
N GLN A 422 -9.66 -17.14 -18.02
CA GLN A 422 -11.10 -17.45 -17.98
C GLN A 422 -11.92 -16.39 -17.22
N ALA A 423 -11.26 -15.43 -16.55
CA ALA A 423 -11.98 -14.29 -16.00
C ALA A 423 -12.24 -13.29 -17.15
N PRO A 424 -13.47 -12.77 -17.29
CA PRO A 424 -13.71 -11.66 -18.22
C PRO A 424 -12.74 -10.52 -17.89
N PRO A 425 -12.20 -9.81 -18.90
CA PRO A 425 -11.13 -8.83 -18.71
C PRO A 425 -11.53 -7.82 -17.62
N ALA A 426 -10.67 -7.69 -16.60
CA ALA A 426 -10.83 -6.66 -15.58
C ALA A 426 -10.72 -5.29 -16.26
N GLY A 427 -11.83 -4.53 -16.32
CA GLY A 427 -11.84 -3.23 -17.00
C GLY A 427 -13.15 -2.83 -17.67
N PHE A 428 -14.24 -3.60 -17.56
CA PHE A 428 -15.55 -3.09 -17.97
C PHE A 428 -15.87 -1.83 -17.14
N PRO A 429 -16.10 -0.66 -17.79
CA PRO A 429 -16.54 0.54 -17.09
C PRO A 429 -17.75 0.19 -16.22
N GLY A 430 -17.69 0.53 -14.92
CA GLY A 430 -18.76 0.23 -13.98
C GLY A 430 -18.66 -1.10 -13.22
N THR A 431 -17.58 -1.88 -13.37
CA THR A 431 -17.34 -3.04 -12.50
C THR A 431 -16.91 -2.56 -11.11
N SER A 432 -17.63 -2.96 -10.07
CA SER A 432 -17.28 -2.58 -8.70
C SER A 432 -16.05 -3.32 -8.19
N GLU A 433 -15.28 -2.67 -7.30
CA GLU A 433 -14.15 -3.34 -6.65
C GLU A 433 -14.60 -4.55 -5.83
N ALA A 434 -15.80 -4.50 -5.23
CA ALA A 434 -16.38 -5.64 -4.52
C ALA A 434 -16.62 -6.85 -5.45
N ALA A 435 -17.05 -6.62 -6.70
CA ALA A 435 -17.22 -7.66 -7.71
C ALA A 435 -15.87 -8.31 -8.08
N VAL A 436 -14.81 -7.51 -8.22
CA VAL A 436 -13.44 -8.01 -8.50
C VAL A 436 -12.93 -8.86 -7.34
N VAL A 437 -13.10 -8.40 -6.10
CA VAL A 437 -12.67 -9.15 -4.90
C VAL A 437 -13.48 -10.45 -4.76
N PHE A 438 -14.80 -10.42 -5.03
CA PHE A 438 -15.61 -11.63 -5.08
C PHE A 438 -15.07 -12.60 -6.12
N GLY A 439 -14.79 -12.11 -7.33
CA GLY A 439 -14.29 -12.93 -8.42
C GLY A 439 -12.98 -13.63 -8.09
N ALA A 440 -12.03 -12.91 -7.48
CA ALA A 440 -10.76 -13.49 -7.03
C ALA A 440 -10.94 -14.61 -5.99
N GLN A 441 -11.94 -14.50 -5.10
CA GLN A 441 -12.24 -15.57 -4.15
C GLN A 441 -12.96 -16.75 -4.82
N ALA A 442 -13.87 -16.47 -5.76
CA ALA A 442 -14.59 -17.50 -6.49
C ALA A 442 -13.66 -18.38 -7.33
N THR A 443 -12.68 -17.80 -8.01
CA THR A 443 -11.68 -18.54 -8.80
C THR A 443 -10.77 -19.42 -7.95
N ALA A 444 -10.60 -19.11 -6.66
CA ALA A 444 -9.86 -19.96 -5.73
C ALA A 444 -10.61 -21.25 -5.37
N LEU A 445 -11.93 -21.33 -5.63
CA LEU A 445 -12.81 -22.43 -5.25
C LEU A 445 -13.65 -22.95 -6.43
N PRO A 446 -13.06 -23.33 -7.59
CA PRO A 446 -13.80 -23.64 -8.82
C PRO A 446 -14.78 -24.82 -8.67
N ALA A 447 -14.41 -25.83 -7.87
CA ALA A 447 -15.25 -27.02 -7.63
C ALA A 447 -16.57 -26.68 -6.92
N LEU A 448 -16.62 -25.55 -6.21
CA LEU A 448 -17.81 -25.08 -5.52
C LEU A 448 -18.91 -24.72 -6.53
N TRP A 449 -18.58 -24.01 -7.60
CA TRP A 449 -19.60 -23.40 -8.46
C TRP A 449 -20.19 -24.37 -9.48
N ARG A 450 -19.42 -25.38 -9.85
CA ARG A 450 -19.75 -26.30 -10.93
C ARG A 450 -21.12 -26.98 -10.73
N LYS A 451 -21.94 -26.98 -11.78
CA LYS A 451 -23.29 -27.59 -11.84
C LYS A 451 -24.33 -26.97 -10.89
N ARG A 452 -24.02 -25.89 -10.15
CA ARG A 452 -25.01 -25.19 -9.31
C ARG A 452 -25.86 -24.23 -10.12
N SER A 453 -27.11 -24.07 -9.71
CA SER A 453 -28.00 -23.00 -10.17
C SER A 453 -27.75 -21.75 -9.33
N ILE A 454 -27.29 -20.66 -9.94
CA ILE A 454 -26.92 -19.43 -9.24
C ILE A 454 -27.78 -18.28 -9.77
N VAL A 455 -28.27 -17.44 -8.87
CA VAL A 455 -28.87 -16.15 -9.25
C VAL A 455 -28.00 -15.02 -8.68
N GLU A 456 -27.58 -14.11 -9.55
CA GLU A 456 -26.89 -12.88 -9.15
C GLU A 456 -27.89 -11.74 -9.02
N LEU A 457 -27.91 -11.08 -7.85
CA LEU A 457 -28.81 -9.97 -7.54
C LEU A 457 -28.10 -8.63 -7.76
N GLY A 458 -28.65 -7.80 -8.66
CA GLY A 458 -28.07 -6.49 -8.99
C GLY A 458 -26.76 -6.64 -9.74
N CYS A 459 -26.80 -7.36 -10.87
CA CYS A 459 -25.61 -7.79 -11.57
C CYS A 459 -24.82 -6.64 -12.23
N GLY A 460 -25.47 -5.50 -12.54
CA GLY A 460 -24.86 -4.41 -13.30
C GLY A 460 -24.31 -4.91 -14.64
N THR A 461 -22.99 -5.02 -14.74
CA THR A 461 -22.29 -5.59 -15.91
C THR A 461 -22.36 -7.12 -16.00
N GLY A 462 -22.72 -7.81 -14.92
CA GLY A 462 -22.73 -9.27 -14.84
C GLY A 462 -21.37 -9.91 -14.59
N TYR A 463 -20.36 -9.14 -14.20
CA TYR A 463 -18.99 -9.62 -14.00
C TYR A 463 -18.90 -10.88 -13.13
N VAL A 464 -19.54 -10.86 -11.95
CA VAL A 464 -19.47 -12.00 -11.02
C VAL A 464 -20.19 -13.22 -11.59
N GLY A 465 -21.40 -13.05 -12.11
CA GLY A 465 -22.18 -14.16 -12.65
C GLY A 465 -21.57 -14.77 -13.90
N LEU A 466 -20.97 -13.98 -14.80
CA LEU A 466 -20.26 -14.48 -15.98
C LEU A 466 -19.00 -15.27 -15.59
N LEU A 467 -18.24 -14.78 -14.61
CA LEU A 467 -17.14 -15.52 -14.04
C LEU A 467 -17.60 -16.86 -13.43
N LEU A 468 -18.69 -16.85 -12.66
CA LEU A 468 -19.26 -18.07 -12.08
C LEU A 468 -19.75 -19.05 -13.16
N ALA A 469 -20.31 -18.53 -14.27
CA ALA A 469 -20.67 -19.34 -15.43
C ALA A 469 -19.43 -19.99 -16.08
N ASN A 470 -18.32 -19.25 -16.21
CA ASN A 470 -17.04 -19.79 -16.66
C ASN A 470 -16.48 -20.88 -15.73
N LEU A 471 -16.77 -20.79 -14.43
CA LEU A 471 -16.46 -21.83 -13.43
C LEU A 471 -17.44 -23.02 -13.46
N GLY A 472 -18.36 -23.06 -14.43
CA GLY A 472 -19.26 -24.17 -14.70
C GLY A 472 -20.61 -24.09 -13.97
N ALA A 473 -21.01 -22.93 -13.45
CA ALA A 473 -22.33 -22.71 -12.87
C ALA A 473 -23.38 -22.37 -13.94
N ARG A 474 -24.65 -22.64 -13.64
CA ARG A 474 -25.80 -22.17 -14.43
C ARG A 474 -26.31 -20.90 -13.78
N VAL A 475 -26.01 -19.77 -14.37
CA VAL A 475 -26.21 -18.45 -13.76
C VAL A 475 -27.37 -17.73 -14.42
N THR A 476 -28.26 -17.16 -13.61
CA THR A 476 -29.22 -16.15 -14.03
C THR A 476 -28.82 -14.81 -13.42
N LEU A 477 -28.37 -13.90 -14.28
CA LEU A 477 -28.07 -12.51 -13.96
C LEU A 477 -29.40 -11.75 -13.78
N THR A 478 -29.52 -10.96 -12.72
CA THR A 478 -30.75 -10.17 -12.48
C THR A 478 -30.45 -8.74 -12.10
N ASP A 479 -31.22 -7.82 -12.66
CA ASP A 479 -31.17 -6.39 -12.34
C ASP A 479 -32.46 -5.68 -12.80
N LEU A 480 -32.54 -4.36 -12.63
CA LEU A 480 -33.59 -3.52 -13.18
C LEU A 480 -33.57 -3.53 -14.72
N PRO A 481 -34.70 -3.26 -15.40
CA PRO A 481 -34.78 -3.26 -16.86
C PRO A 481 -33.75 -2.37 -17.56
N VAL A 482 -33.31 -1.27 -16.93
CA VAL A 482 -32.30 -0.35 -17.47
C VAL A 482 -30.94 -1.00 -17.70
N PHE A 483 -30.65 -2.14 -17.06
CA PHE A 483 -29.38 -2.87 -17.22
C PHE A 483 -29.46 -4.05 -18.18
N GLU A 484 -30.62 -4.33 -18.77
CA GLU A 484 -30.83 -5.48 -19.66
C GLU A 484 -29.83 -5.47 -20.83
N ASP A 485 -29.74 -4.36 -21.56
CA ASP A 485 -28.83 -4.23 -22.70
C ASP A 485 -27.36 -4.44 -22.29
N THR A 486 -26.97 -3.93 -21.11
CA THR A 486 -25.60 -4.03 -20.60
C THR A 486 -25.25 -5.47 -20.23
N ALA A 487 -26.15 -6.15 -19.51
CA ALA A 487 -25.96 -7.54 -19.11
C ALA A 487 -25.99 -8.48 -20.32
N MET A 488 -26.90 -8.26 -21.27
CA MET A 488 -26.99 -9.05 -22.50
C MET A 488 -25.76 -8.87 -23.39
N ALA A 489 -25.25 -7.65 -23.55
CA ALA A 489 -24.00 -7.40 -24.26
C ALA A 489 -22.82 -8.16 -23.61
N SER A 490 -22.78 -8.20 -22.27
CA SER A 490 -21.72 -8.89 -21.53
C SER A 490 -21.82 -10.42 -21.65
N ILE A 491 -23.03 -10.98 -21.63
CA ILE A 491 -23.29 -12.40 -21.92
C ILE A 491 -22.81 -12.74 -23.34
N LEU A 492 -23.19 -11.93 -24.34
CA LEU A 492 -22.82 -12.17 -25.74
C LEU A 492 -21.30 -12.12 -25.92
N ALA A 493 -20.63 -11.14 -25.32
CA ALA A 493 -19.18 -10.99 -25.38
C ALA A 493 -18.44 -12.17 -24.71
N SER A 494 -19.00 -12.73 -23.63
CA SER A 494 -18.36 -13.81 -22.86
C SER A 494 -18.79 -15.21 -23.29
N GLY A 495 -19.78 -15.33 -24.18
CA GLY A 495 -20.43 -16.60 -24.50
C GLY A 495 -19.46 -17.67 -25.04
N ALA A 496 -18.40 -17.26 -25.74
CA ALA A 496 -17.37 -18.18 -26.24
C ALA A 496 -16.48 -18.76 -25.13
N ASP A 497 -16.37 -18.08 -23.99
CA ASP A 497 -15.53 -18.49 -22.86
C ASP A 497 -16.27 -19.37 -21.85
N ILE A 498 -17.62 -19.32 -21.84
CA ILE A 498 -18.46 -20.12 -20.96
C ILE A 498 -18.44 -21.58 -21.40
N ARG A 499 -17.69 -22.39 -20.66
CA ARG A 499 -17.55 -23.83 -20.92
C ARG A 499 -18.72 -24.62 -20.32
N PRO A 500 -19.29 -25.60 -21.04
CA PRO A 500 -20.25 -26.54 -20.47
C PRO A 500 -19.69 -27.22 -19.19
N PRO A 501 -20.50 -27.40 -18.14
CA PRO A 501 -21.95 -27.20 -18.08
C PRO A 501 -22.38 -25.77 -17.70
N GLY A 502 -21.47 -24.81 -17.75
CA GLY A 502 -21.75 -23.42 -17.46
C GLY A 502 -22.75 -22.79 -18.44
N SER A 503 -23.54 -21.86 -17.95
CA SER A 503 -24.45 -21.05 -18.78
C SER A 503 -24.76 -19.73 -18.09
N ALA A 504 -25.02 -18.68 -18.86
CA ALA A 504 -25.51 -17.40 -18.33
C ALA A 504 -26.76 -16.96 -19.10
N THR A 505 -27.78 -16.50 -18.36
CA THR A 505 -28.97 -15.84 -18.90
C THR A 505 -29.26 -14.58 -18.09
N PHE A 506 -30.03 -13.66 -18.63
CA PHE A 506 -30.49 -12.47 -17.91
C PHE A 506 -32.01 -12.50 -17.71
N CYS A 507 -32.49 -11.95 -16.59
CA CYS A 507 -33.89 -11.57 -16.44
C CYS A 507 -34.06 -10.36 -15.52
N CYS A 508 -35.09 -9.54 -15.80
CA CYS A 508 -35.39 -8.37 -14.99
C CYS A 508 -35.94 -8.78 -13.61
N LEU A 509 -35.40 -8.19 -12.55
CA LEU A 509 -35.83 -8.33 -11.17
C LEU A 509 -35.80 -6.97 -10.45
N ASP A 510 -36.99 -6.46 -10.13
CA ASP A 510 -37.14 -5.33 -9.21
C ASP A 510 -37.29 -5.87 -7.77
N TRP A 511 -36.33 -5.55 -6.90
CA TRP A 511 -36.33 -6.01 -5.52
C TRP A 511 -37.52 -5.50 -4.70
N SER A 512 -38.15 -4.40 -5.10
CA SER A 512 -39.37 -3.89 -4.46
C SER A 512 -40.60 -4.73 -4.79
N ARG A 513 -40.54 -5.53 -5.87
CA ARG A 513 -41.62 -6.34 -6.41
C ARG A 513 -41.10 -7.67 -6.98
N PRO A 514 -40.52 -8.55 -6.14
CA PRO A 514 -39.86 -9.78 -6.62
C PRO A 514 -40.80 -10.75 -7.34
N ASP A 515 -42.10 -10.68 -7.08
CA ASP A 515 -43.12 -11.53 -7.69
C ASP A 515 -43.65 -10.99 -9.03
N ALA A 516 -43.30 -9.75 -9.42
CA ALA A 516 -43.81 -9.14 -10.66
C ALA A 516 -43.26 -9.82 -11.92
N SER A 517 -42.07 -10.41 -11.84
CA SER A 517 -41.42 -11.12 -12.95
C SER A 517 -41.55 -12.62 -12.75
N GLN A 518 -42.38 -13.29 -13.56
CA GLN A 518 -42.55 -14.75 -13.50
C GLN A 518 -41.23 -15.48 -13.75
N HIS A 519 -40.39 -14.96 -14.65
CA HIS A 519 -39.08 -15.50 -14.96
C HIS A 519 -38.10 -15.36 -13.79
N ALA A 520 -38.02 -14.19 -13.16
CA ALA A 520 -37.15 -14.01 -11.99
C ALA A 520 -37.62 -14.85 -10.80
N ALA A 521 -38.94 -14.91 -10.55
CA ALA A 521 -39.50 -15.77 -9.51
C ALA A 521 -39.21 -17.26 -9.76
N ALA A 522 -39.23 -17.71 -11.02
CA ALA A 522 -38.85 -19.07 -11.38
C ALA A 522 -37.35 -19.33 -11.17
N ALA A 523 -36.49 -18.39 -11.56
CA ALA A 523 -35.04 -18.47 -11.35
C ALA A 523 -34.70 -18.54 -9.84
N LEU A 524 -35.30 -17.67 -9.03
CA LEU A 524 -35.17 -17.66 -7.57
C LEU A 524 -35.62 -18.99 -6.96
N ARG A 525 -36.80 -19.53 -7.35
CA ARG A 525 -37.28 -20.84 -6.87
C ARG A 525 -36.31 -21.98 -7.17
N GLY A 526 -35.60 -21.90 -8.30
CA GLY A 526 -34.64 -22.89 -8.76
C GLY A 526 -33.19 -22.65 -8.32
N ALA A 527 -32.90 -21.58 -7.58
CA ALA A 527 -31.54 -21.24 -7.18
C ALA A 527 -31.02 -22.15 -6.07
N ASP A 528 -29.83 -22.71 -6.26
CA ASP A 528 -29.05 -23.39 -5.23
C ASP A 528 -28.26 -22.33 -4.42
N VAL A 529 -27.77 -21.26 -5.07
CA VAL A 529 -26.99 -20.20 -4.44
C VAL A 529 -27.43 -18.82 -4.93
N LEU A 530 -27.49 -17.85 -4.03
CA LEU A 530 -27.65 -16.43 -4.38
C LEU A 530 -26.32 -15.70 -4.20
N VAL A 531 -26.00 -14.78 -5.10
CA VAL A 531 -24.80 -13.92 -4.98
C VAL A 531 -25.15 -12.45 -5.23
N ALA A 532 -24.40 -11.53 -4.63
CA ALA A 532 -24.51 -10.10 -4.91
C ALA A 532 -23.17 -9.40 -4.67
N ALA A 533 -22.83 -8.41 -5.49
CA ALA A 533 -21.63 -7.60 -5.35
C ALA A 533 -21.99 -6.11 -5.32
N GLU A 534 -21.82 -5.49 -4.15
CA GLU A 534 -22.20 -4.10 -3.86
C GLU A 534 -23.68 -3.78 -4.17
N PRO A 535 -24.64 -4.58 -3.68
CA PRO A 535 -26.06 -4.40 -4.01
C PRO A 535 -26.69 -3.12 -3.44
N VAL A 536 -25.97 -2.36 -2.60
CA VAL A 536 -26.54 -1.23 -1.86
C VAL A 536 -25.66 0.01 -2.07
N THR A 537 -26.22 1.01 -2.73
CA THR A 537 -25.56 2.31 -2.97
C THR A 537 -26.20 3.46 -2.18
N CYS A 538 -27.44 3.29 -1.75
CA CYS A 538 -28.19 4.26 -0.96
C CYS A 538 -29.20 3.57 -0.01
N GLN A 539 -29.75 4.34 0.94
CA GLN A 539 -30.74 3.83 1.90
C GLN A 539 -31.97 3.20 1.23
N HIS A 540 -32.39 3.72 0.07
CA HIS A 540 -33.53 3.19 -0.67
C HIS A 540 -33.24 1.78 -1.21
N SER A 541 -32.12 1.60 -1.91
CA SER A 541 -31.67 0.29 -2.40
C SER A 541 -31.47 -0.71 -1.26
N GLN A 542 -30.98 -0.25 -0.10
CA GLN A 542 -30.83 -1.07 1.09
C GLN A 542 -32.18 -1.67 1.55
N ASN A 543 -33.22 -0.84 1.62
CA ASN A 543 -34.53 -1.26 2.09
C ASN A 543 -35.15 -2.30 1.16
N HIS A 544 -35.06 -2.10 -0.16
CA HIS A 544 -35.57 -3.05 -1.16
C HIS A 544 -34.80 -4.36 -1.15
N PHE A 545 -33.47 -4.29 -1.09
CA PHE A 545 -32.63 -5.48 -1.03
C PHE A 545 -32.92 -6.32 0.23
N LEU A 546 -33.07 -5.68 1.39
CA LEU A 546 -33.47 -6.36 2.63
C LEU A 546 -34.89 -6.92 2.56
N GLY A 547 -35.82 -6.22 1.89
CA GLY A 547 -37.17 -6.70 1.62
C GLY A 547 -37.16 -7.99 0.80
N LEU A 548 -36.42 -8.00 -0.31
CA LEU A 548 -36.21 -9.20 -1.13
C LEU A 548 -35.65 -10.36 -0.31
N LEU A 549 -34.59 -10.12 0.48
CA LEU A 549 -33.97 -11.18 1.28
C LEU A 549 -34.91 -11.77 2.32
N LYS A 550 -35.77 -10.95 2.94
CA LYS A 550 -36.82 -11.46 3.83
C LYS A 550 -37.77 -12.39 3.09
N THR A 551 -38.21 -12.03 1.88
CA THR A 551 -39.09 -12.87 1.05
C THR A 551 -38.40 -14.17 0.60
N VAL A 552 -37.16 -14.08 0.15
CA VAL A 552 -36.30 -15.22 -0.25
C VAL A 552 -36.13 -16.22 0.88
N LEU A 553 -35.84 -15.72 2.08
CA LEU A 553 -35.55 -16.52 3.27
C LEU A 553 -36.82 -16.93 4.05
N GLY A 554 -37.98 -16.35 3.74
CA GLY A 554 -39.24 -16.55 4.46
C GLY A 554 -39.22 -15.95 5.88
N ILE A 555 -38.56 -14.80 6.06
CA ILE A 555 -38.45 -14.09 7.34
C ILE A 555 -39.55 -13.01 7.41
N GLY A 556 -40.38 -13.02 8.46
CA GLY A 556 -41.24 -11.88 8.81
C GLY A 556 -42.72 -11.96 8.41
N GLY A 557 -43.26 -13.13 8.04
CA GLY A 557 -44.70 -13.34 7.82
C GLY A 557 -44.94 -14.65 7.08
N GLY A 558 -46.01 -15.38 7.40
CA GLY A 558 -46.25 -16.80 7.03
C GLY A 558 -46.38 -17.15 5.54
N GLY A 559 -45.79 -16.38 4.63
CA GLY A 559 -45.62 -16.74 3.22
C GLY A 559 -44.57 -17.84 3.03
N ALA A 560 -44.73 -18.61 1.95
CA ALA A 560 -43.77 -19.64 1.56
C ALA A 560 -42.43 -18.99 1.15
N ARG A 561 -41.31 -19.69 1.42
CA ARG A 561 -39.98 -19.25 0.97
C ARG A 561 -39.94 -19.15 -0.56
N LEU A 562 -39.49 -18.02 -1.08
CA LEU A 562 -39.36 -17.85 -2.53
C LEU A 562 -38.22 -18.73 -3.10
N CYS A 563 -37.19 -19.04 -2.31
CA CYS A 563 -36.07 -19.92 -2.70
C CYS A 563 -36.00 -21.17 -1.82
N PRO A 564 -36.87 -22.18 -2.02
CA PRO A 564 -36.94 -23.35 -1.14
C PRO A 564 -35.70 -24.26 -1.21
N ARG A 565 -34.88 -24.11 -2.26
CA ARG A 565 -33.68 -24.91 -2.53
C ARG A 565 -32.36 -24.24 -2.13
N LEU A 566 -32.44 -23.06 -1.52
CA LEU A 566 -31.26 -22.26 -1.24
C LEU A 566 -30.29 -23.00 -0.31
N GLU A 567 -29.07 -23.23 -0.77
CA GLU A 567 -27.93 -23.80 -0.02
C GLU A 567 -27.08 -22.69 0.61
N GLY A 568 -26.98 -21.53 -0.05
CA GLY A 568 -26.17 -20.40 0.42
C GLY A 568 -26.48 -19.07 -0.26
N PHE A 569 -26.12 -17.98 0.41
CA PHE A 569 -26.24 -16.62 -0.09
C PHE A 569 -24.95 -15.85 0.21
N LEU A 570 -24.29 -15.29 -0.79
CA LEU A 570 -23.02 -14.59 -0.63
C LEU A 570 -23.15 -13.12 -1.07
N VAL A 571 -22.67 -12.20 -0.24
CA VAL A 571 -22.66 -10.76 -0.56
C VAL A 571 -21.25 -10.20 -0.39
N ALA A 572 -20.67 -9.71 -1.47
CA ALA A 572 -19.51 -8.83 -1.41
C ALA A 572 -19.96 -7.38 -1.30
N HIS A 573 -19.35 -6.59 -0.44
CA HIS A 573 -19.57 -5.15 -0.43
C HIS A 573 -18.36 -4.38 0.12
N LYS A 574 -18.23 -3.11 -0.27
CA LYS A 574 -17.16 -2.22 0.18
C LYS A 574 -17.56 -1.46 1.45
N HIS A 575 -16.60 -1.29 2.35
CA HIS A 575 -16.58 -0.30 3.43
C HIS A 575 -15.52 0.77 3.13
N GLN A 576 -15.63 1.95 3.74
CA GLN A 576 -14.72 3.09 3.49
C GLN A 576 -13.21 2.76 3.46
N GLN A 577 -12.74 1.73 4.18
CA GLN A 577 -11.33 1.32 4.17
C GLN A 577 -11.08 -0.18 3.91
N ASN A 578 -12.12 -1.01 3.71
CA ASN A 578 -11.98 -2.49 3.61
C ASN A 578 -13.12 -3.10 2.79
N PHE A 579 -12.97 -4.32 2.30
CA PHE A 579 -14.07 -5.11 1.72
C PHE A 579 -14.57 -6.16 2.72
N CYS A 580 -15.87 -6.42 2.69
CA CYS A 580 -16.48 -7.53 3.41
C CYS A 580 -17.18 -8.44 2.40
N ILE A 581 -16.78 -9.71 2.34
CA ILE A 581 -17.57 -10.74 1.67
C ILE A 581 -18.30 -11.49 2.77
N GLY A 582 -19.52 -11.08 3.07
CA GLY A 582 -20.39 -11.79 4.00
C GLY A 582 -21.03 -12.98 3.28
N GLY A 583 -20.59 -14.19 3.58
CA GLY A 583 -21.30 -15.40 3.19
C GLY A 583 -22.32 -15.80 4.25
N TYR A 584 -23.52 -16.20 3.83
CA TYR A 584 -24.57 -16.78 4.65
C TYR A 584 -24.83 -18.20 4.13
N SER A 585 -24.47 -19.23 4.90
CA SER A 585 -24.96 -20.58 4.64
C SER A 585 -26.47 -20.57 4.90
N ALA A 586 -27.28 -21.00 3.92
CA ALA A 586 -28.72 -21.02 4.10
C ALA A 586 -29.06 -21.92 5.29
N PRO A 587 -29.82 -21.43 6.26
CA PRO A 587 -30.07 -22.19 7.45
C PRO A 587 -31.00 -23.36 7.10
N SER A 588 -30.64 -24.56 7.54
CA SER A 588 -31.69 -25.48 8.02
C SER A 588 -32.59 -24.68 8.97
N LEU A 589 -33.89 -24.97 9.10
CA LEU A 589 -34.81 -24.21 9.97
C LEU A 589 -34.30 -23.96 11.42
N GLN A 590 -33.24 -24.67 11.84
CA GLN A 590 -32.62 -24.63 13.16
C GLN A 590 -31.23 -23.96 13.20
N ALA A 591 -30.62 -23.61 12.05
CA ALA A 591 -29.28 -23.04 12.01
C ALA A 591 -29.32 -21.50 12.06
N ALA A 592 -28.51 -20.88 12.91
CA ALA A 592 -28.29 -19.44 12.83
C ALA A 592 -27.49 -19.11 11.56
N PRO A 593 -27.76 -17.97 10.89
CA PRO A 593 -26.94 -17.53 9.76
C PRO A 593 -25.47 -17.41 10.19
N GLY A 594 -24.59 -18.22 9.59
CA GLY A 594 -23.15 -18.16 9.80
C GLY A 594 -22.53 -17.15 8.83
N ILE A 595 -21.85 -16.13 9.35
CA ILE A 595 -21.17 -15.10 8.55
C ILE A 595 -19.74 -15.57 8.28
N ALA A 596 -19.40 -15.75 7.01
CA ALA A 596 -18.03 -16.06 6.60
C ALA A 596 -17.22 -14.77 6.34
N LEU A 597 -16.00 -14.70 6.86
CA LEU A 597 -14.98 -13.64 6.66
C LEU A 597 -15.40 -12.20 6.96
N SER A 598 -15.28 -11.81 8.23
CA SER A 598 -14.94 -10.42 8.56
C SER A 598 -14.05 -10.43 9.79
N ASP A 599 -12.75 -10.24 9.62
CA ASP A 599 -11.82 -10.13 10.76
C ASP A 599 -12.06 -8.81 11.55
N SER A 600 -13.03 -7.98 11.16
CA SER A 600 -13.19 -6.64 11.73
C SER A 600 -14.58 -5.98 11.66
N CYS A 601 -15.66 -6.64 11.20
CA CYS A 601 -16.84 -5.88 10.79
C CYS A 601 -18.05 -5.92 11.72
N ASP A 602 -17.87 -5.57 13.00
CA ASP A 602 -19.01 -5.21 13.90
C ASP A 602 -19.70 -3.90 13.48
N ARG A 603 -19.13 -3.22 12.48
CA ARG A 603 -19.63 -1.99 11.87
C ARG A 603 -20.41 -2.22 10.57
N CYS A 604 -20.53 -3.45 10.07
CA CYS A 604 -21.34 -3.68 8.90
C CYS A 604 -22.82 -3.54 9.25
N THR A 605 -23.43 -2.45 8.77
CA THR A 605 -24.85 -2.18 8.96
C THR A 605 -25.71 -3.30 8.38
N PHE A 606 -25.28 -3.85 7.24
CA PHE A 606 -25.96 -4.97 6.58
C PHE A 606 -25.92 -6.23 7.42
N ARG A 607 -24.74 -6.57 7.97
CA ARG A 607 -24.53 -7.64 8.93
C ARG A 607 -25.43 -7.46 10.15
N ARG A 608 -25.45 -6.26 10.75
CA ARG A 608 -26.24 -5.98 11.95
C ARG A 608 -27.74 -6.17 11.67
N GLN A 609 -28.24 -5.59 10.60
CA GLN A 609 -29.67 -5.67 10.26
C GLN A 609 -30.13 -7.08 9.89
N LEU A 610 -29.30 -7.86 9.17
CA LEU A 610 -29.62 -9.26 8.88
C LEU A 610 -29.50 -10.14 10.13
N TRP A 611 -28.51 -9.88 10.99
CA TRP A 611 -28.39 -10.56 12.28
C TRP A 611 -29.58 -10.27 13.19
N ASP A 612 -30.03 -9.01 13.24
CA ASP A 612 -31.21 -8.61 14.00
C ASP A 612 -32.49 -9.21 13.39
N ALA A 613 -32.57 -9.34 12.06
CA ALA A 613 -33.69 -10.00 11.38
C ALA A 613 -33.69 -11.53 11.56
N GLY A 614 -32.51 -12.15 11.74
CA GLY A 614 -32.33 -13.58 11.98
C GLY A 614 -32.46 -13.99 13.46
N ARG A 615 -32.51 -13.02 14.39
CA ARG A 615 -32.96 -13.24 15.77
C ARG A 615 -34.49 -13.25 15.81
N LEU A 616 -35.08 -14.34 15.34
CA LEU A 616 -36.45 -14.75 15.67
C LEU A 616 -36.39 -15.91 16.66
#